data_AF-A0A218NI29-F1
#
_entry.id   AF-A0A218NI29-F1
#
_cell.length_a   1.000
_cell.length_b   1.000
_cell.length_c   1.000
_cell.angle_alpha   90.00
_cell.angle_beta   90.00
_cell.angle_gamma   90.00
#
_symmetry.space_group_name_H-M   'P 1'
#
loop_
_entity.id
_entity.type
_entity.pdbx_description
1 polymer ?
#
loop_
_entity_poly.entity_id
_entity_poly.type
_entity_poly.pdbx_seq_one_letter_code
_entity_poly.pdbx_strand_id
1 'polypeptide(L)'
;KLGSIPKRHKALERYASNIYFTALGTEFGQKEKLTSRIKSILNAYPSEKEMLKELLQNADDAKATEICFVFDPRHHPGDRIFDEKWAPLQGPALCVYNNQPFTDDDVRGIQNLGKGTKEGNPGKTGQYGIGFNSVYHITDCPSFISSNDIICIFDPHARYAPGATSISPGRMFRALDADFRTQFSDVLGLYLGKHFNLSSATMFRFPLRNSDMAKTSEISSVPCSDRMVQNLLDKLRTDGAELLMFLNHMEKISICEIEKSTGALKVLYSVRGKITDGDRLKRKQFHSSVIDSITRKKQLKDIPVQQITYTMDIEDTEGNLTTWLICNRSGFSNMDRVMKSV
;
A
#
# COMPACT_ATOMS: atom_id res chain seq x y z
N LYS A 1 -56.83 -6.01 18.39
CA LYS A 1 -55.49 -6.02 17.74
C LYS A 1 -54.91 -4.61 17.80
N LEU A 2 -54.17 -4.33 18.87
CA LEU A 2 -53.34 -3.15 19.13
C LEU A 2 -52.42 -3.64 20.26
N GLY A 3 -51.23 -4.12 19.90
CA GLY A 3 -50.26 -4.66 20.85
C GLY A 3 -49.59 -3.50 21.57
N SER A 4 -50.08 -3.18 22.77
CA SER A 4 -49.52 -2.15 23.64
C SER A 4 -48.12 -2.56 24.10
N ILE A 5 -47.11 -1.82 23.66
CA ILE A 5 -45.77 -1.92 24.26
C ILE A 5 -45.83 -1.22 25.64
N PRO A 6 -45.48 -1.90 26.74
CA PRO A 6 -45.64 -1.37 28.09
C PRO A 6 -44.67 -0.21 28.39
N LYS A 7 -45.10 0.72 29.26
CA LYS A 7 -44.40 1.97 29.68
C LYS A 7 -42.93 1.83 30.12
N ARG A 8 -42.41 0.61 30.33
CA ARG A 8 -41.01 0.33 30.67
C ARG A 8 -40.06 0.33 29.46
N HIS A 9 -40.54 0.11 28.23
CA HIS A 9 -39.67 0.17 27.04
C HIS A 9 -39.30 1.62 26.65
N LYS A 10 -40.11 2.62 27.02
CA LYS A 10 -39.79 4.05 26.87
C LYS A 10 -38.77 4.59 27.90
N ALA A 11 -38.43 3.80 28.92
CA ALA A 11 -37.51 4.24 29.98
C ALA A 11 -36.04 3.86 29.70
N LEU A 12 -35.79 2.93 28.77
CA LEU A 12 -34.43 2.51 28.41
C LEU A 12 -33.76 3.39 27.33
N GLU A 13 -34.54 4.13 26.53
CA GLU A 13 -34.00 5.22 25.68
C GLU A 13 -33.40 6.38 26.51
N ARG A 14 -33.73 6.48 27.81
CA ARG A 14 -33.13 7.48 28.71
C ARG A 14 -31.75 7.08 29.25
N TYR A 15 -31.32 5.84 29.03
CA TYR A 15 -30.03 5.33 29.51
C TYR A 15 -29.10 4.83 28.39
N ALA A 16 -29.53 4.88 27.12
CA ALA A 16 -28.63 4.83 25.99
C ALA A 16 -27.89 6.17 25.92
N SER A 17 -26.73 6.18 26.57
CA SER A 17 -25.76 7.26 26.66
C SER A 17 -25.49 7.97 25.33
N ASN A 18 -26.26 9.02 25.07
CA ASN A 18 -25.77 10.20 24.39
C ASN A 18 -26.14 11.39 25.30
N ILE A 19 -25.27 11.69 26.26
CA ILE A 19 -25.20 13.02 26.83
C ILE A 19 -24.76 13.93 25.67
N TYR A 20 -25.72 14.32 24.84
CA TYR A 20 -25.60 15.56 24.08
C TYR A 20 -25.67 16.66 25.14
N PHE A 21 -24.51 17.13 25.59
CA PHE A 21 -24.41 18.56 25.82
C PHE A 21 -24.80 19.19 24.49
N THR A 22 -26.02 19.70 24.37
CA THR A 22 -26.32 20.73 23.38
C THR A 22 -25.42 21.90 23.75
N ALA A 23 -24.21 21.91 23.18
CA ALA A 23 -23.33 23.06 23.24
C ALA A 23 -24.17 24.26 22.79
N LEU A 24 -24.18 25.34 23.58
CA LEU A 24 -24.76 26.59 23.13
C LEU A 24 -23.98 27.05 21.89
N GLY A 25 -24.61 26.95 20.72
CA GLY A 25 -24.02 27.33 19.43
C GLY A 25 -24.21 26.28 18.34
N THR A 26 -24.10 26.71 17.09
CA THR A 26 -24.04 25.82 15.92
C THR A 26 -22.59 25.45 15.63
N GLU A 27 -22.34 24.28 15.02
CA GLU A 27 -21.01 23.92 14.54
C GLU A 27 -20.42 25.03 13.65
N PHE A 28 -19.18 25.46 13.96
CA PHE A 28 -18.47 26.51 13.23
C PHE A 28 -16.99 26.14 13.11
N GLY A 29 -16.40 26.33 11.93
CA GLY A 29 -15.00 26.01 11.65
C GLY A 29 -14.76 25.58 10.21
N GLN A 30 -13.50 25.61 9.78
CA GLN A 30 -13.09 25.10 8.46
C GLN A 30 -13.08 23.57 8.47
N LYS A 31 -13.59 22.95 7.39
CA LYS A 31 -13.56 21.50 7.17
C LYS A 31 -12.98 21.24 5.77
N GLU A 32 -12.05 20.29 5.66
CA GLU A 32 -11.52 19.83 4.37
C GLU A 32 -12.08 18.43 4.08
N LYS A 33 -12.59 18.21 2.87
CA LYS A 33 -13.00 16.87 2.44
C LYS A 33 -11.76 16.01 2.16
N LEU A 34 -11.80 14.75 2.57
CA LEU A 34 -10.73 13.78 2.29
C LEU A 34 -10.42 13.66 0.79
N THR A 35 -11.47 13.60 -0.04
CA THR A 35 -11.37 13.54 -1.51
C THR A 35 -10.63 14.75 -2.08
N SER A 36 -10.92 15.96 -1.60
CA SER A 36 -10.23 17.19 -1.99
C SER A 36 -8.76 17.15 -1.59
N ARG A 37 -8.45 16.66 -0.39
CA ARG A 37 -7.07 16.52 0.08
C ARG A 37 -6.28 15.52 -0.76
N ILE A 38 -6.84 14.35 -1.07
CA ILE A 38 -6.22 13.34 -1.94
C ILE A 38 -5.97 13.94 -3.33
N LYS A 39 -6.96 14.62 -3.91
CA LYS A 39 -6.81 15.30 -5.21
C LYS A 39 -5.66 16.30 -5.21
N SER A 40 -5.53 17.10 -4.15
CA SER A 40 -4.41 18.04 -4.00
C SER A 40 -3.05 17.31 -3.94
N ILE A 41 -2.99 16.17 -3.26
CA ILE A 41 -1.77 15.32 -3.24
C ILE A 41 -1.46 14.81 -4.65
N LEU A 42 -2.44 14.28 -5.38
CA LEU A 42 -2.23 13.78 -6.75
C LEU A 42 -1.74 14.88 -7.71
N ASN A 43 -2.24 16.10 -7.57
CA ASN A 43 -1.79 17.24 -8.37
C ASN A 43 -0.34 17.65 -8.07
N ALA A 44 0.10 17.52 -6.81
CA ALA A 44 1.49 17.78 -6.41
C ALA A 44 2.45 16.66 -6.85
N TYR A 45 1.93 15.44 -7.03
CA TYR A 45 2.69 14.25 -7.42
C TYR A 45 2.11 13.63 -8.71
N PRO A 46 2.25 14.29 -9.87
CA PRO A 46 1.59 13.88 -11.11
C PRO A 46 2.20 12.61 -11.75
N SER A 47 3.30 12.11 -11.22
CA SER A 47 4.03 10.98 -11.82
C SER A 47 3.45 9.63 -11.37
N GLU A 48 2.73 8.96 -12.26
CA GLU A 48 2.32 7.56 -12.10
C GLU A 48 3.51 6.62 -11.85
N LYS A 49 4.70 6.95 -12.38
CA LYS A 49 5.93 6.15 -12.22
C LYS A 49 6.34 6.02 -10.75
N GLU A 50 6.07 7.06 -9.96
CA GLU A 50 6.42 7.03 -8.53
C GLU A 50 5.47 6.10 -7.75
N MET A 51 4.26 5.82 -8.25
CA MET A 51 3.31 4.94 -7.55
C MET A 51 3.83 3.52 -7.34
N LEU A 52 4.39 2.88 -8.38
CA LEU A 52 4.94 1.53 -8.20
C LEU A 52 6.18 1.53 -7.32
N LYS A 53 7.00 2.58 -7.38
CA LYS A 53 8.18 2.72 -6.51
C LYS A 53 7.77 2.91 -5.05
N GLU A 54 6.72 3.67 -4.77
CA GLU A 54 6.17 3.84 -3.42
C GLU A 54 5.63 2.50 -2.87
N LEU A 55 4.93 1.72 -3.69
CA LEU A 55 4.49 0.36 -3.30
C LEU A 55 5.66 -0.59 -3.06
N LEU A 56 6.68 -0.53 -3.91
CA LEU A 56 7.92 -1.28 -3.77
C LEU A 56 8.67 -0.92 -2.48
N GLN A 57 8.79 0.38 -2.17
CA GLN A 57 9.37 0.88 -0.92
C GLN A 57 8.55 0.46 0.29
N ASN A 58 7.22 0.50 0.22
CA ASN A 58 6.36 0.04 1.32
C ASN A 58 6.57 -1.45 1.61
N ALA A 59 6.76 -2.27 0.57
CA ALA A 59 7.09 -3.68 0.75
C ALA A 59 8.50 -3.87 1.34
N ASP A 60 9.50 -3.11 0.87
CA ASP A 60 10.87 -3.14 1.41
C ASP A 60 10.92 -2.72 2.89
N ASP A 61 10.20 -1.66 3.26
CA ASP A 61 10.06 -1.18 4.64
C ASP A 61 9.36 -2.22 5.55
N ALA A 62 8.45 -3.01 4.99
CA ALA A 62 7.84 -4.17 5.65
C ALA A 62 8.79 -5.39 5.71
N LYS A 63 9.99 -5.27 5.12
CA LYS A 63 11.03 -6.31 5.00
C LYS A 63 10.63 -7.47 4.08
N ALA A 64 9.83 -7.17 3.06
CA ALA A 64 9.52 -8.14 2.01
C ALA A 64 10.76 -8.43 1.19
N THR A 65 10.92 -9.70 0.84
CA THR A 65 11.99 -10.15 -0.07
C THR A 65 11.45 -10.35 -1.49
N GLU A 66 10.14 -10.53 -1.64
CA GLU A 66 9.51 -10.68 -2.95
C GLU A 66 8.26 -9.81 -3.06
N ILE A 67 8.14 -9.12 -4.21
CA ILE A 67 6.96 -8.37 -4.61
C ILE A 67 6.53 -8.78 -6.02
N CYS A 68 5.22 -8.87 -6.25
CA CYS A 68 4.67 -9.21 -7.56
C CYS A 68 3.53 -8.24 -7.91
N PHE A 69 3.69 -7.55 -9.04
CA PHE A 69 2.68 -6.69 -9.64
C PHE A 69 1.91 -7.50 -10.68
N VAL A 70 0.61 -7.66 -10.46
CA VAL A 70 -0.26 -8.52 -11.27
C VAL A 70 -1.36 -7.69 -11.90
N PHE A 71 -1.40 -7.61 -13.22
CA PHE A 71 -2.56 -7.08 -13.91
C PHE A 71 -3.62 -8.18 -14.05
N ASP A 72 -4.81 -7.95 -13.49
CA ASP A 72 -5.98 -8.83 -13.67
C ASP A 72 -7.03 -8.14 -14.55
N PRO A 73 -7.15 -8.48 -15.85
CA PRO A 73 -8.12 -7.87 -16.77
C PRO A 73 -9.53 -8.46 -16.66
N ARG A 74 -9.76 -9.41 -15.76
CA ARG A 74 -11.05 -10.12 -15.67
C ARG A 74 -12.11 -9.25 -14.99
N HIS A 75 -13.37 -9.58 -15.30
CA HIS A 75 -14.52 -9.17 -14.51
C HIS A 75 -14.96 -10.37 -13.70
N HIS A 76 -15.09 -10.19 -12.39
CA HIS A 76 -15.41 -11.24 -11.43
C HIS A 76 -16.92 -11.30 -11.17
N PRO A 77 -17.45 -12.45 -10.72
CA PRO A 77 -18.86 -12.59 -10.34
C PRO A 77 -19.27 -11.59 -9.25
N GLY A 78 -20.56 -11.26 -9.20
CA GLY A 78 -21.11 -10.26 -8.27
C GLY A 78 -22.16 -10.81 -7.30
N ASP A 79 -22.29 -12.13 -7.18
CA ASP A 79 -23.39 -12.77 -6.44
C ASP A 79 -23.12 -12.76 -4.93
N ARG A 80 -21.86 -12.93 -4.53
CA ARG A 80 -21.40 -13.03 -3.14
C ARG A 80 -20.47 -11.88 -2.80
N ILE A 81 -21.03 -10.67 -2.89
CA ILE A 81 -20.39 -9.38 -2.60
C ILE A 81 -21.01 -8.72 -1.36
N PHE A 82 -20.37 -7.65 -0.85
CA PHE A 82 -20.86 -6.97 0.36
C PHE A 82 -22.21 -6.27 0.18
N ASP A 83 -22.40 -5.62 -0.97
CA ASP A 83 -23.56 -4.80 -1.33
C ASP A 83 -23.53 -4.59 -2.86
N GLU A 84 -24.66 -4.30 -3.51
CA GLU A 84 -24.72 -4.01 -4.94
C GLU A 84 -23.78 -2.85 -5.34
N LYS A 85 -23.55 -1.90 -4.43
CA LYS A 85 -22.60 -0.81 -4.65
C LYS A 85 -21.18 -1.29 -4.86
N TRP A 86 -20.81 -2.49 -4.40
CA TRP A 86 -19.49 -3.09 -4.62
C TRP A 86 -19.26 -3.58 -6.05
N ALA A 87 -20.32 -3.82 -6.82
CA ALA A 87 -20.24 -4.42 -8.16
C ALA A 87 -19.22 -3.74 -9.11
N PRO A 88 -19.07 -2.40 -9.15
CA PRO A 88 -18.05 -1.74 -9.97
C PRO A 88 -16.60 -2.12 -9.63
N LEU A 89 -16.33 -2.60 -8.41
CA LEU A 89 -15.00 -3.00 -7.94
C LEU A 89 -14.63 -4.46 -8.32
N GLN A 90 -15.58 -5.22 -8.89
CA GLN A 90 -15.36 -6.57 -9.42
C GLN A 90 -14.66 -6.58 -10.80
N GLY A 91 -14.38 -5.41 -11.37
CA GLY A 91 -13.74 -5.28 -12.69
C GLY A 91 -12.21 -5.49 -12.69
N PRO A 92 -11.55 -5.07 -13.78
CA PRO A 92 -10.11 -5.13 -13.94
C PRO A 92 -9.38 -4.41 -12.81
N ALA A 93 -8.21 -4.91 -12.43
CA ALA A 93 -7.44 -4.35 -11.33
C ALA A 93 -5.93 -4.55 -11.51
N LEU A 94 -5.16 -3.64 -10.92
CA LEU A 94 -3.76 -3.91 -10.57
C LEU A 94 -3.74 -4.50 -9.16
N CYS A 95 -3.26 -5.74 -9.02
CA CYS A 95 -3.03 -6.38 -7.74
C CYS A 95 -1.54 -6.37 -7.41
N VAL A 96 -1.18 -6.18 -6.13
CA VAL A 96 0.22 -6.12 -5.71
C VAL A 96 0.42 -7.02 -4.49
N TYR A 97 1.13 -8.12 -4.72
CA TYR A 97 1.51 -9.08 -3.70
C TYR A 97 2.86 -8.71 -3.10
N ASN A 98 3.01 -8.85 -1.79
CA ASN A 98 4.32 -8.96 -1.15
C ASN A 98 4.28 -10.03 -0.04
N ASN A 99 5.42 -10.68 0.21
CA ASN A 99 5.53 -11.79 1.14
C ASN A 99 5.67 -11.39 2.62
N GLN A 100 5.12 -10.23 3.01
CA GLN A 100 5.04 -9.81 4.42
C GLN A 100 3.61 -9.43 4.81
N PRO A 101 3.15 -9.84 5.99
CA PRO A 101 1.89 -9.38 6.53
C PRO A 101 2.01 -7.96 7.09
N PHE A 102 0.89 -7.24 7.15
CA PHE A 102 0.78 -5.97 7.86
C PHE A 102 0.79 -6.23 9.36
N THR A 103 1.58 -5.45 10.09
CA THR A 103 1.45 -5.35 11.55
C THR A 103 0.36 -4.34 11.92
N ASP A 104 -0.10 -4.36 13.17
CA ASP A 104 -1.04 -3.35 13.66
C ASP A 104 -0.48 -1.91 13.56
N ASP A 105 0.85 -1.74 13.67
CA ASP A 105 1.51 -0.47 13.44
C ASP A 105 1.45 -0.05 11.97
N ASP A 106 1.62 -0.98 11.04
CA ASP A 106 1.49 -0.70 9.61
C ASP A 106 0.05 -0.33 9.24
N VAL A 107 -0.94 -1.01 9.84
CA VAL A 107 -2.37 -0.68 9.66
C VAL A 107 -2.69 0.72 10.19
N ARG A 108 -2.20 1.08 11.38
CA ARG A 108 -2.33 2.46 11.89
C ARG A 108 -1.60 3.45 10.98
N GLY A 109 -0.44 3.07 10.46
CA GLY A 109 0.39 3.91 9.61
C GLY A 109 -0.28 4.28 8.30
N ILE A 110 -0.78 3.29 7.58
CA ILE A 110 -1.37 3.48 6.25
C ILE A 110 -2.69 4.27 6.27
N GLN A 111 -3.37 4.35 7.42
CA GLN A 111 -4.60 5.14 7.58
C GLN A 111 -4.35 6.65 7.71
N ASN A 112 -3.15 7.06 8.12
CA ASN A 112 -2.86 8.45 8.44
C ASN A 112 -2.41 9.24 7.21
N LEU A 113 -3.36 9.97 6.62
CA LEU A 113 -3.09 10.86 5.50
C LEU A 113 -2.24 12.07 5.93
N GLY A 114 -1.03 12.21 5.40
CA GLY A 114 -0.22 13.43 5.58
C GLY A 114 0.42 13.61 6.95
N LYS A 115 0.23 12.67 7.88
CA LYS A 115 1.03 12.54 9.11
C LYS A 115 1.83 11.26 8.95
N GLY A 116 3.10 11.39 8.58
CA GLY A 116 3.96 10.21 8.52
C GLY A 116 4.04 9.59 9.91
N THR A 117 3.43 8.42 10.11
CA THR A 117 3.68 7.60 11.31
C THR A 117 5.14 7.15 11.41
N LYS A 118 5.91 7.37 10.34
CA LYS A 118 7.34 7.11 10.20
C LYS A 118 8.23 8.25 10.73
N GLU A 119 7.68 9.37 11.22
CA GLU A 119 8.48 10.46 11.83
C GLU A 119 9.38 9.99 13.00
N GLY A 120 9.03 8.88 13.66
CA GLY A 120 9.80 8.26 14.74
C GLY A 120 10.64 7.03 14.37
N ASN A 121 10.55 6.52 13.12
CA ASN A 121 11.28 5.32 12.71
C ASN A 121 12.22 5.62 11.52
N PRO A 122 13.48 5.97 11.79
CA PRO A 122 14.44 6.32 10.74
C PRO A 122 14.77 5.17 9.76
N GLY A 123 14.36 3.93 10.06
CA GLY A 123 14.52 2.78 9.18
C GLY A 123 13.38 2.53 8.19
N LYS A 124 12.36 3.40 8.14
CA LYS A 124 11.25 3.32 7.15
C LYS A 124 11.23 4.59 6.28
N THR A 125 10.96 4.44 4.99
CA THR A 125 10.94 5.54 4.01
C THR A 125 9.56 6.20 3.94
N GLY A 126 9.48 7.52 3.74
CA GLY A 126 8.19 8.23 3.57
C GLY A 126 7.74 9.05 4.78
N GLN A 127 8.53 10.06 5.13
CA GLN A 127 8.33 10.98 6.26
C GLN A 127 6.95 11.68 6.27
N TYR A 128 6.30 11.80 5.12
CA TYR A 128 5.03 12.53 4.99
C TYR A 128 3.78 11.63 4.97
N GLY A 129 3.92 10.30 4.91
CA GLY A 129 2.77 9.39 4.85
C GLY A 129 1.85 9.62 3.63
N ILE A 130 2.40 10.20 2.55
CA ILE A 130 1.66 10.56 1.33
C ILE A 130 1.83 9.55 0.20
N GLY A 131 2.88 8.72 0.24
CA GLY A 131 3.28 7.84 -0.87
C GLY A 131 2.18 6.86 -1.28
N PHE A 132 1.48 6.24 -0.33
CA PHE A 132 0.37 5.34 -0.65
C PHE A 132 -0.76 6.03 -1.45
N ASN A 133 -0.99 7.33 -1.27
CA ASN A 133 -2.08 8.02 -1.97
C ASN A 133 -1.88 8.12 -3.48
N SER A 134 -0.67 7.86 -4.00
CA SER A 134 -0.44 7.83 -5.44
C SER A 134 -1.25 6.75 -6.15
N VAL A 135 -1.71 5.70 -5.44
CA VAL A 135 -2.58 4.66 -6.02
C VAL A 135 -3.91 5.24 -6.50
N TYR A 136 -4.34 6.37 -5.95
CA TYR A 136 -5.56 7.04 -6.38
C TYR A 136 -5.47 7.65 -7.79
N HIS A 137 -4.30 7.64 -8.44
CA HIS A 137 -4.22 7.89 -9.88
C HIS A 137 -5.04 6.88 -10.68
N ILE A 138 -5.03 5.60 -10.29
CA ILE A 138 -5.67 4.51 -11.05
C ILE A 138 -6.99 4.01 -10.44
N THR A 139 -7.23 4.21 -9.15
CA THR A 139 -8.40 3.67 -8.43
C THR A 139 -9.07 4.70 -7.51
N ASP A 140 -10.34 4.53 -7.19
CA ASP A 140 -11.04 5.30 -6.15
C ASP A 140 -11.20 4.53 -4.83
N CYS A 141 -11.04 3.20 -4.85
CA CYS A 141 -11.28 2.36 -3.68
C CYS A 141 -10.21 1.26 -3.57
N PRO A 142 -8.97 1.62 -3.17
CA PRO A 142 -7.94 0.63 -2.93
C PRO A 142 -8.32 -0.22 -1.72
N SER A 143 -7.94 -1.50 -1.76
CA SER A 143 -8.12 -2.42 -0.63
C SER A 143 -6.95 -3.37 -0.55
N PHE A 144 -6.79 -4.05 0.59
CA PHE A 144 -5.85 -5.15 0.73
C PHE A 144 -6.38 -6.22 1.67
N ILE A 145 -5.90 -7.44 1.46
CA ILE A 145 -5.98 -8.53 2.43
C ILE A 145 -4.58 -8.81 2.97
N SER A 146 -4.48 -9.07 4.28
CA SER A 146 -3.23 -9.44 4.94
C SER A 146 -3.42 -10.65 5.86
N SER A 147 -2.43 -11.54 5.87
CA SER A 147 -2.44 -12.83 6.59
C SER A 147 -3.67 -13.71 6.32
N ASN A 148 -4.32 -13.51 5.16
CA ASN A 148 -5.59 -14.12 4.80
C ASN A 148 -6.72 -13.90 5.85
N ASP A 149 -6.59 -12.96 6.78
CA ASP A 149 -7.49 -12.82 7.94
C ASP A 149 -7.91 -11.37 8.23
N ILE A 150 -7.28 -10.39 7.57
CA ILE A 150 -7.60 -8.98 7.73
C ILE A 150 -7.84 -8.37 6.36
N ILE A 151 -9.02 -7.80 6.13
CA ILE A 151 -9.33 -7.01 4.94
C ILE A 151 -9.47 -5.55 5.35
N CYS A 152 -8.76 -4.67 4.65
CA CYS A 152 -8.82 -3.23 4.82
C CYS A 152 -9.27 -2.58 3.50
N ILE A 153 -10.27 -1.72 3.57
CA ILE A 153 -10.87 -1.02 2.43
C ILE A 153 -10.76 0.47 2.69
N PHE A 154 -10.17 1.20 1.75
CA PHE A 154 -10.15 2.66 1.75
C PHE A 154 -11.20 3.15 0.76
N ASP A 155 -12.16 3.91 1.25
CA ASP A 155 -13.29 4.39 0.47
C ASP A 155 -13.52 5.88 0.76
N PRO A 156 -12.64 6.76 0.23
CA PRO A 156 -12.66 8.19 0.51
C PRO A 156 -13.99 8.87 0.16
N HIS A 157 -14.76 8.29 -0.77
CA HIS A 157 -16.10 8.76 -1.13
C HIS A 157 -17.22 8.17 -0.27
N ALA A 158 -16.92 7.21 0.60
CA ALA A 158 -17.88 6.47 1.43
C ALA A 158 -19.04 5.86 0.61
N ARG A 159 -18.72 5.25 -0.53
CA ARG A 159 -19.70 4.73 -1.50
C ARG A 159 -19.79 3.20 -1.51
N TYR A 160 -18.67 2.51 -1.32
CA TYR A 160 -18.50 1.09 -1.61
C TYR A 160 -18.42 0.24 -0.34
N ALA A 161 -17.69 0.71 0.68
CA ALA A 161 -17.40 -0.08 1.86
C ALA A 161 -18.62 -0.10 2.81
N PRO A 162 -19.02 -1.27 3.35
CA PRO A 162 -20.21 -1.40 4.19
C PRO A 162 -20.24 -0.45 5.39
N GLY A 163 -21.24 0.43 5.42
CA GLY A 163 -21.42 1.40 6.49
C GLY A 163 -20.41 2.56 6.51
N ALA A 164 -19.52 2.69 5.51
CA ALA A 164 -18.58 3.82 5.44
C ALA A 164 -19.30 5.18 5.48
N THR A 165 -18.64 6.17 6.09
CA THR A 165 -19.17 7.54 6.21
C THR A 165 -18.07 8.55 5.90
N SER A 166 -18.42 9.83 5.75
CA SER A 166 -17.44 10.90 5.57
C SER A 166 -16.44 11.03 6.72
N ILE A 167 -16.81 10.59 7.93
CA ILE A 167 -15.94 10.59 9.13
C ILE A 167 -15.09 9.32 9.19
N SER A 168 -15.63 8.20 8.70
CA SER A 168 -14.94 6.90 8.67
C SER A 168 -15.01 6.31 7.26
N PRO A 169 -14.20 6.85 6.31
CA PRO A 169 -14.29 6.59 4.87
C PRO A 169 -13.51 5.33 4.48
N GLY A 170 -13.85 4.22 5.10
CA GLY A 170 -13.18 2.93 4.93
C GLY A 170 -13.65 1.92 5.97
N ARG A 171 -13.32 0.64 5.78
CA ARG A 171 -13.70 -0.44 6.69
C ARG A 171 -12.59 -1.45 6.85
N MET A 172 -12.54 -2.06 8.02
CA MET A 172 -11.61 -3.14 8.33
C MET A 172 -12.38 -4.32 8.91
N PHE A 173 -12.19 -5.49 8.33
CA PHE A 173 -12.73 -6.76 8.79
C PHE A 173 -11.57 -7.62 9.29
N ARG A 174 -11.71 -8.22 10.47
CA ARG A 174 -10.72 -9.10 11.10
C ARG A 174 -11.36 -10.43 11.48
N ALA A 175 -10.55 -11.47 11.68
CA ALA A 175 -11.02 -12.78 12.09
C ALA A 175 -12.08 -13.31 11.12
N LEU A 176 -11.70 -13.44 9.84
CA LEU A 176 -12.61 -13.82 8.77
C LEU A 176 -12.98 -15.30 8.93
N ASP A 177 -14.10 -15.54 9.59
CA ASP A 177 -14.63 -16.86 9.87
C ASP A 177 -15.19 -17.55 8.60
N ALA A 178 -15.65 -18.79 8.78
CA ALA A 178 -16.17 -19.60 7.67
C ALA A 178 -17.44 -19.00 7.05
N ASP A 179 -18.27 -18.31 7.84
CA ASP A 179 -19.51 -17.71 7.37
C ASP A 179 -19.19 -16.50 6.49
N PHE A 180 -18.33 -15.58 6.95
CA PHE A 180 -17.83 -14.46 6.16
C PHE A 180 -17.23 -14.93 4.84
N ARG A 181 -16.40 -15.97 4.87
CA ARG A 181 -15.77 -16.53 3.66
C ARG A 181 -16.77 -17.12 2.68
N THR A 182 -17.85 -17.69 3.18
CA THR A 182 -18.91 -18.27 2.36
C THR A 182 -19.79 -17.19 1.74
N GLN A 183 -20.18 -16.19 2.53
CA GLN A 183 -21.05 -15.10 2.10
C GLN A 183 -20.37 -14.13 1.13
N PHE A 184 -19.06 -13.88 1.30
CA PHE A 184 -18.30 -12.90 0.53
C PHE A 184 -17.20 -13.53 -0.34
N SER A 185 -17.45 -14.75 -0.83
CA SER A 185 -16.46 -15.51 -1.60
C SER A 185 -16.01 -14.81 -2.88
N ASP A 186 -16.89 -14.05 -3.52
CA ASP A 186 -16.55 -13.33 -4.75
C ASP A 186 -15.66 -12.11 -4.46
N VAL A 187 -15.78 -11.51 -3.27
CA VAL A 187 -14.84 -10.47 -2.81
C VAL A 187 -13.47 -11.09 -2.49
N LEU A 188 -13.46 -12.21 -1.78
CA LEU A 188 -12.20 -12.90 -1.42
C LEU A 188 -11.45 -13.40 -2.65
N GLY A 189 -12.18 -13.83 -3.69
CA GLY A 189 -11.62 -14.26 -4.96
C GLY A 189 -10.79 -13.17 -5.66
N LEU A 190 -11.07 -11.91 -5.39
CA LEU A 190 -10.37 -10.77 -6.00
C LEU A 190 -8.90 -10.63 -5.58
N TYR A 191 -8.52 -11.23 -4.45
CA TYR A 191 -7.16 -11.16 -3.90
C TYR A 191 -6.26 -12.32 -4.35
N LEU A 192 -6.65 -13.02 -5.42
CA LEU A 192 -5.82 -14.00 -6.12
C LEU A 192 -5.26 -15.12 -5.23
N GLY A 193 -5.95 -15.50 -4.15
CA GLY A 193 -5.53 -16.54 -3.22
C GLY A 193 -5.38 -17.95 -3.83
N LYS A 194 -5.88 -18.15 -5.06
CA LYS A 194 -5.63 -19.36 -5.87
C LYS A 194 -4.21 -19.42 -6.44
N HIS A 195 -3.54 -18.28 -6.57
CA HIS A 195 -2.21 -18.16 -7.19
C HIS A 195 -1.13 -17.80 -6.16
N PHE A 196 -1.50 -17.14 -5.07
CA PHE A 196 -0.58 -16.67 -4.03
C PHE A 196 -0.96 -17.21 -2.66
N ASN A 197 0.02 -17.62 -1.86
CA ASN A 197 -0.20 -18.00 -0.47
C ASN A 197 -0.35 -16.73 0.39
N LEU A 198 -1.57 -16.47 0.86
CA LEU A 198 -1.90 -15.26 1.62
C LEU A 198 -1.71 -15.40 3.13
N SER A 199 -1.33 -16.58 3.65
CA SER A 199 -1.27 -16.86 5.09
C SER A 199 -0.30 -15.96 5.87
N SER A 200 0.80 -15.55 5.25
CA SER A 200 1.80 -14.65 5.83
C SER A 200 2.27 -13.62 4.79
N ALA A 201 1.30 -13.03 4.09
CA ALA A 201 1.55 -12.10 3.00
C ALA A 201 0.47 -11.02 2.95
N THR A 202 0.69 -10.04 2.08
CA THR A 202 -0.27 -8.99 1.79
C THR A 202 -0.53 -8.92 0.29
N MET A 203 -1.81 -8.84 -0.07
CA MET A 203 -2.25 -8.61 -1.44
C MET A 203 -3.09 -7.33 -1.47
N PHE A 204 -2.55 -6.30 -2.11
CA PHE A 204 -3.31 -5.12 -2.49
C PHE A 204 -4.12 -5.39 -3.74
N ARG A 205 -5.27 -4.74 -3.84
CA ARG A 205 -6.11 -4.69 -5.03
C ARG A 205 -6.50 -3.25 -5.32
N PHE A 206 -6.19 -2.80 -6.53
CA PHE A 206 -6.51 -1.49 -7.05
C PHE A 206 -7.46 -1.66 -8.26
N PRO A 207 -8.78 -1.73 -8.04
CA PRO A 207 -9.74 -1.82 -9.13
C PRO A 207 -9.65 -0.56 -10.00
N LEU A 208 -9.52 -0.74 -11.31
CA LEU A 208 -9.31 0.38 -12.21
C LEU A 208 -10.56 1.26 -12.28
N ARG A 209 -10.36 2.57 -12.19
CA ARG A 209 -11.43 3.56 -12.33
C ARG A 209 -12.02 3.48 -13.74
N ASN A 210 -13.20 2.89 -13.86
CA ASN A 210 -13.93 2.88 -15.13
C ASN A 210 -14.59 4.23 -15.43
N SER A 211 -15.16 4.36 -16.63
CA SER A 211 -15.79 5.60 -17.10
C SER A 211 -16.94 6.10 -16.22
N ASP A 212 -17.70 5.21 -15.59
CA ASP A 212 -18.83 5.61 -14.74
C ASP A 212 -18.37 6.04 -13.34
N MET A 213 -17.35 5.36 -12.79
CA MET A 213 -16.67 5.80 -11.58
C MET A 213 -16.07 7.20 -11.79
N ALA A 214 -15.39 7.42 -12.91
CA ALA A 214 -14.75 8.70 -13.24
C ALA A 214 -15.72 9.89 -13.31
N LYS A 215 -16.95 9.70 -13.83
CA LYS A 215 -17.98 10.76 -13.88
C LYS A 215 -18.35 11.31 -12.50
N THR A 216 -18.20 10.48 -11.47
CA THR A 216 -18.70 10.77 -10.11
C THR A 216 -17.58 10.80 -9.07
N SER A 217 -16.32 10.65 -9.49
CA SER A 217 -15.16 10.70 -8.60
C SER A 217 -14.77 12.14 -8.34
N GLU A 218 -14.88 12.56 -7.08
CA GLU A 218 -14.31 13.83 -6.60
C GLU A 218 -12.77 13.86 -6.62
N ILE A 219 -12.10 12.71 -6.80
CA ILE A 219 -10.63 12.60 -6.79
C ILE A 219 -10.05 12.81 -8.19
N SER A 220 -10.53 12.05 -9.19
CA SER A 220 -10.07 12.16 -10.57
C SER A 220 -11.20 11.84 -11.55
N SER A 221 -11.37 12.73 -12.54
CA SER A 221 -12.34 12.58 -13.63
C SER A 221 -11.80 11.76 -14.81
N VAL A 222 -10.56 11.24 -14.72
CA VAL A 222 -9.91 10.50 -15.80
C VAL A 222 -10.04 9.00 -15.54
N PRO A 223 -10.70 8.23 -16.42
CA PRO A 223 -10.74 6.77 -16.30
C PRO A 223 -9.35 6.17 -16.50
N CYS A 224 -9.06 5.08 -15.79
CA CYS A 224 -7.85 4.32 -15.97
C CYS A 224 -8.07 3.25 -17.03
N SER A 225 -7.21 3.22 -18.05
CA SER A 225 -7.27 2.21 -19.12
C SER A 225 -6.25 1.10 -18.88
N ASP A 226 -6.52 -0.09 -19.42
CA ASP A 226 -5.58 -1.21 -19.40
C ASP A 226 -4.20 -0.80 -19.95
N ARG A 227 -4.16 0.00 -21.02
CA ARG A 227 -2.92 0.53 -21.61
C ARG A 227 -2.13 1.39 -20.63
N MET A 228 -2.79 2.19 -19.79
CA MET A 228 -2.12 3.00 -18.76
C MET A 228 -1.41 2.10 -17.74
N VAL A 229 -2.08 1.02 -17.31
CA VAL A 229 -1.47 0.04 -16.38
C VAL A 229 -0.32 -0.71 -17.05
N GLN A 230 -0.48 -1.14 -18.30
CA GLN A 230 0.59 -1.82 -19.03
C GLN A 230 1.82 -0.92 -19.20
N ASN A 231 1.63 0.35 -19.58
CA ASN A 231 2.73 1.32 -19.66
C ASN A 231 3.45 1.52 -18.32
N LEU A 232 2.71 1.45 -17.20
CA LEU A 232 3.27 1.57 -15.87
C LEU A 232 4.12 0.33 -15.52
N LEU A 233 3.63 -0.87 -15.85
CA LEU A 233 4.35 -2.12 -15.67
C LEU A 233 5.59 -2.21 -16.57
N ASP A 234 5.51 -1.77 -17.83
CA ASP A 234 6.65 -1.73 -18.74
C ASP A 234 7.76 -0.80 -18.24
N LYS A 235 7.41 0.34 -17.62
CA LYS A 235 8.41 1.20 -16.97
C LYS A 235 9.07 0.50 -15.78
N LEU A 236 8.31 -0.24 -14.98
CA LEU A 236 8.87 -1.02 -13.87
C LEU A 236 9.78 -2.13 -14.39
N ARG A 237 9.43 -2.78 -15.49
CA ARG A 237 10.26 -3.79 -16.16
C ARG A 237 11.62 -3.22 -16.55
N THR A 238 11.65 -2.02 -17.15
CA THR A 238 12.89 -1.33 -17.54
C THR A 238 13.76 -0.95 -16.33
N ASP A 239 13.15 -0.45 -15.26
CA ASP A 239 13.88 0.06 -14.09
C ASP A 239 14.16 -1.01 -13.02
N GLY A 240 13.54 -2.20 -13.12
CA GLY A 240 13.46 -3.17 -12.03
C GLY A 240 14.82 -3.65 -11.51
N ALA A 241 15.76 -3.89 -12.43
CA ALA A 241 17.13 -4.26 -12.09
C ALA A 241 17.85 -3.15 -11.30
N GLU A 242 17.70 -1.89 -11.73
CA GLU A 242 18.29 -0.74 -11.04
C GLU A 242 17.68 -0.56 -9.65
N LEU A 243 16.36 -0.65 -9.53
CA LEU A 243 15.64 -0.48 -8.27
C LEU A 243 16.12 -1.47 -7.19
N LEU A 244 16.38 -2.74 -7.54
CA LEU A 244 16.86 -3.75 -6.60
C LEU A 244 18.18 -3.38 -5.90
N MET A 245 19.06 -2.62 -6.57
CA MET A 245 20.32 -2.19 -5.96
C MET A 245 20.12 -1.24 -4.78
N PHE A 246 19.02 -0.49 -4.77
CA PHE A 246 18.74 0.55 -3.78
C PHE A 246 17.82 0.09 -2.64
N LEU A 247 17.19 -1.10 -2.76
CA LEU A 247 16.26 -1.66 -1.77
C LEU A 247 16.97 -2.57 -0.77
N ASN A 248 16.65 -2.47 0.51
CA ASN A 248 17.42 -3.11 1.59
C ASN A 248 17.13 -4.62 1.74
N HIS A 249 15.87 -5.00 1.55
CA HIS A 249 15.34 -6.32 1.82
C HIS A 249 14.85 -7.02 0.55
N MET A 250 14.41 -6.27 -0.45
CA MET A 250 13.89 -6.81 -1.70
C MET A 250 14.94 -7.63 -2.45
N GLU A 251 14.55 -8.83 -2.87
CA GLU A 251 15.37 -9.75 -3.65
C GLU A 251 14.77 -10.03 -5.02
N LYS A 252 13.44 -9.96 -5.15
CA LYS A 252 12.73 -10.31 -6.38
C LYS A 252 11.59 -9.35 -6.66
N ILE A 253 11.56 -8.84 -7.89
CA ILE A 253 10.44 -8.09 -8.45
C ILE A 253 9.88 -8.90 -9.61
N SER A 254 8.58 -9.16 -9.60
CA SER A 254 7.90 -9.86 -10.69
C SER A 254 6.74 -9.03 -11.24
N ILE A 255 6.56 -9.08 -12.55
CA ILE A 255 5.40 -8.54 -13.27
C ILE A 255 4.66 -9.73 -13.87
N CYS A 256 3.38 -9.80 -13.60
CA CYS A 256 2.52 -10.87 -14.07
C CYS A 256 1.20 -10.31 -14.62
N GLU A 257 0.53 -11.16 -15.37
CA GLU A 257 -0.81 -10.90 -15.88
C GLU A 257 -1.67 -12.14 -15.66
N ILE A 258 -2.95 -11.94 -15.34
CA ILE A 258 -3.92 -13.02 -15.37
C ILE A 258 -4.50 -13.13 -16.78
N GLU A 259 -4.39 -14.31 -17.39
CA GLU A 259 -5.00 -14.56 -18.68
C GLU A 259 -6.53 -14.55 -18.57
N LYS A 260 -7.19 -13.72 -19.38
CA LYS A 260 -8.64 -13.44 -19.27
C LYS A 260 -9.52 -14.68 -19.49
N SER A 261 -9.11 -15.59 -20.38
CA SER A 261 -9.88 -16.78 -20.77
C SER A 261 -9.72 -17.94 -19.78
N THR A 262 -8.50 -18.20 -19.33
CA THR A 262 -8.18 -19.38 -18.49
C THR A 262 -8.10 -19.03 -17.01
N GLY A 263 -7.89 -17.76 -16.67
CA GLY A 263 -7.56 -17.33 -15.32
C GLY A 263 -6.17 -17.75 -14.85
N ALA A 264 -5.30 -18.23 -15.75
CA ALA A 264 -3.93 -18.61 -15.42
C ALA A 264 -3.06 -17.39 -15.13
N LEU A 265 -2.16 -17.51 -14.15
CA LEU A 265 -1.15 -16.50 -13.87
C LEU A 265 0.03 -16.68 -14.85
N LYS A 266 0.29 -15.65 -15.66
CA LYS A 266 1.42 -15.59 -16.59
C LYS A 266 2.47 -14.62 -16.06
N VAL A 267 3.70 -15.10 -15.89
CA VAL A 267 4.85 -14.24 -15.57
C VAL A 267 5.31 -13.56 -16.86
N LEU A 268 5.25 -12.23 -16.90
CA LEU A 268 5.71 -11.44 -18.04
C LEU A 268 7.18 -11.05 -17.91
N TYR A 269 7.59 -10.73 -16.69
CA TYR A 269 8.97 -10.38 -16.35
C TYR A 269 9.26 -10.72 -14.90
N SER A 270 10.49 -11.14 -14.61
CA SER A 270 10.98 -11.18 -13.24
C SER A 270 12.46 -10.85 -13.22
N VAL A 271 12.88 -10.11 -12.20
CA VAL A 271 14.27 -9.84 -11.90
C VAL A 271 14.58 -10.25 -10.47
N ARG A 272 15.75 -10.86 -10.26
CA ARG A 272 16.23 -11.33 -8.96
C ARG A 272 17.64 -10.80 -8.70
N GLY A 273 17.83 -10.17 -7.54
CA GLY A 273 19.12 -9.80 -7.00
C GLY A 273 19.60 -10.85 -6.01
N LYS A 274 20.81 -11.35 -6.19
CA LYS A 274 21.47 -12.32 -5.32
C LYS A 274 22.68 -11.67 -4.67
N ILE A 275 22.75 -11.77 -3.34
CA ILE A 275 23.91 -11.39 -2.54
C ILE A 275 24.26 -12.56 -1.63
N THR A 276 25.54 -12.71 -1.30
CA THR A 276 25.97 -13.75 -0.35
C THR A 276 25.43 -13.46 1.04
N ASP A 277 25.26 -14.49 1.88
CA ASP A 277 24.82 -14.29 3.27
C ASP A 277 25.81 -13.44 4.09
N GLY A 278 27.11 -13.57 3.79
CA GLY A 278 28.14 -12.72 4.38
C GLY A 278 27.96 -11.24 4.02
N ASP A 279 27.67 -10.94 2.75
CA ASP A 279 27.44 -9.57 2.30
C ASP A 279 26.10 -9.00 2.77
N ARG A 280 25.08 -9.85 2.85
CA ARG A 280 23.80 -9.51 3.49
C ARG A 280 23.98 -9.08 4.94
N LEU A 281 24.83 -9.80 5.69
CA LEU A 281 25.16 -9.45 7.06
C LEU A 281 25.91 -8.11 7.13
N LYS A 282 26.93 -7.89 6.29
CA LYS A 282 27.64 -6.60 6.19
C LYS A 282 26.67 -5.45 5.92
N ARG A 283 25.78 -5.62 4.94
CA ARG A 283 24.75 -4.64 4.58
C ARG A 283 23.81 -4.32 5.73
N LYS A 284 23.33 -5.36 6.43
CA LYS A 284 22.46 -5.21 7.60
C LYS A 284 23.15 -4.47 8.75
N GLN A 285 24.42 -4.79 9.03
CA GLN A 285 25.21 -4.13 10.07
C GLN A 285 25.46 -2.65 9.73
N PHE A 286 25.83 -2.36 8.48
CA PHE A 286 26.00 -0.99 7.99
C PHE A 286 24.71 -0.17 8.14
N HIS A 287 23.59 -0.69 7.64
CA HIS A 287 22.30 0.00 7.75
C HIS A 287 21.90 0.22 9.21
N SER A 288 22.08 -0.77 10.08
CA SER A 288 21.79 -0.64 11.53
C SER A 288 22.63 0.47 12.19
N SER A 289 23.90 0.61 11.80
CA SER A 289 24.79 1.67 12.28
C SER A 289 24.37 3.08 11.82
N VAL A 290 23.91 3.19 10.56
CA VAL A 290 23.33 4.43 10.03
C VAL A 290 22.06 4.81 10.79
N ILE A 291 21.14 3.86 10.99
CA ILE A 291 19.90 4.07 11.74
C ILE A 291 20.17 4.46 13.20
N ASP A 292 21.12 3.82 13.87
CA ASP A 292 21.52 4.18 15.25
C ASP A 292 22.01 5.64 15.32
N SER A 293 22.77 6.07 14.31
CA SER A 293 23.30 7.44 14.26
C SER A 293 22.21 8.49 14.10
N ILE A 294 21.17 8.20 13.30
CA ILE A 294 20.01 9.07 13.13
C ILE A 294 19.14 9.06 14.40
N THR A 295 18.87 7.87 14.95
CA THR A 295 18.01 7.69 16.13
C THR A 295 18.57 8.41 17.35
N ARG A 296 19.89 8.37 17.54
CA ARG A 296 20.58 9.08 18.62
C ARG A 296 20.86 10.56 18.31
N LYS A 297 20.44 11.06 17.14
CA LYS A 297 20.68 12.44 16.69
C LYS A 297 22.17 12.83 16.80
N LYS A 298 23.08 11.92 16.42
CA LYS A 298 24.51 12.19 16.45
C LYS A 298 24.82 13.41 15.57
N GLN A 299 25.71 14.30 16.02
CA GLN A 299 26.17 15.38 15.15
C GLN A 299 26.99 14.78 14.00
N LEU A 300 27.06 15.47 12.86
CA LEU A 300 27.79 15.00 11.67
C LEU A 300 29.22 14.53 11.98
N LYS A 301 29.91 15.21 12.90
CA LYS A 301 31.27 14.88 13.35
C LYS A 301 31.35 13.57 14.17
N ASP A 302 30.25 13.17 14.79
CA ASP A 302 30.16 11.99 15.66
C ASP A 302 29.62 10.76 14.89
N ILE A 303 29.27 10.93 13.60
CA ILE A 303 28.87 9.82 12.73
C ILE A 303 30.13 9.06 12.32
N PRO A 304 30.25 7.76 12.64
CA PRO A 304 31.43 6.99 12.33
C PRO A 304 31.63 6.87 10.81
N VAL A 305 32.88 7.01 10.37
CA VAL A 305 33.26 6.74 8.98
C VAL A 305 33.23 5.24 8.77
N GLN A 306 32.29 4.78 7.96
CA GLN A 306 32.13 3.37 7.65
C GLN A 306 31.94 3.22 6.15
N GLN A 307 32.51 2.16 5.60
CA GLN A 307 32.34 1.79 4.21
C GLN A 307 32.23 0.27 4.13
N ILE A 308 31.24 -0.20 3.39
CA ILE A 308 31.15 -1.61 3.01
C ILE A 308 31.13 -1.71 1.49
N THR A 309 31.65 -2.81 1.00
CA THR A 309 31.60 -3.16 -0.42
C THR A 309 31.16 -4.61 -0.54
N TYR A 310 30.24 -4.86 -1.47
CA TYR A 310 29.72 -6.20 -1.74
C TYR A 310 29.33 -6.33 -3.22
N THR A 311 29.22 -7.57 -3.69
CA THR A 311 28.73 -7.87 -5.04
C THR A 311 27.26 -8.25 -5.02
N MET A 312 26.50 -7.80 -6.02
CA MET A 312 25.12 -8.23 -6.25
C MET A 312 25.00 -8.72 -7.70
N ASP A 313 24.60 -9.98 -7.85
CA ASP A 313 24.28 -10.55 -9.16
C ASP A 313 22.80 -10.33 -9.44
N ILE A 314 22.50 -9.65 -10.54
CA ILE A 314 21.14 -9.35 -10.99
C ILE A 314 20.87 -10.15 -12.25
N GLU A 315 19.86 -11.00 -12.17
CA GLU A 315 19.43 -11.91 -13.24
C GLU A 315 17.95 -11.64 -13.53
N ASP A 316 17.60 -11.47 -14.80
CA ASP A 316 16.21 -11.35 -15.24
C ASP A 316 15.75 -12.48 -16.16
N THR A 317 14.44 -12.57 -16.37
CA THR A 317 13.81 -13.59 -17.24
C THR A 317 14.07 -13.38 -18.73
N GLU A 318 14.76 -12.31 -19.12
CA GLU A 318 15.15 -12.04 -20.51
C GLU A 318 16.58 -12.51 -20.81
N GLY A 319 17.25 -13.10 -19.82
CA GLY A 319 18.61 -13.62 -19.94
C GLY A 319 19.69 -12.58 -19.68
N ASN A 320 19.34 -11.39 -19.17
CA ASN A 320 20.34 -10.43 -18.73
C ASN A 320 20.91 -10.88 -17.39
N LEU A 321 22.23 -10.99 -17.31
CA LEU A 321 22.97 -11.27 -16.08
C LEU A 321 24.05 -10.19 -15.92
N THR A 322 23.97 -9.46 -14.81
CA THR A 322 24.93 -8.40 -14.48
C THR A 322 25.42 -8.56 -13.04
N THR A 323 26.72 -8.39 -12.84
CA THR A 323 27.33 -8.36 -11.51
C THR A 323 27.70 -6.92 -11.17
N TRP A 324 27.14 -6.41 -10.08
CA TRP A 324 27.36 -5.05 -9.60
C TRP A 324 28.25 -5.05 -8.36
N LEU A 325 29.24 -4.17 -8.33
CA LEU A 325 30.00 -3.86 -7.12
C LEU A 325 29.36 -2.67 -6.41
N ILE A 326 28.66 -2.92 -5.30
CA ILE A 326 27.94 -1.90 -4.55
C ILE A 326 28.81 -1.41 -3.39
N CYS A 327 28.95 -0.09 -3.27
CA CYS A 327 29.70 0.56 -2.21
C CYS A 327 28.78 1.48 -1.40
N ASN A 328 28.55 1.15 -0.13
CA ASN A 328 27.79 1.99 0.79
C ASN A 328 28.75 2.65 1.77
N ARG A 329 28.63 3.97 1.94
CA ARG A 329 29.48 4.76 2.82
C ARG A 329 28.66 5.72 3.68
N SER A 330 29.06 5.86 4.94
CA SER A 330 28.52 6.86 5.88
C SER A 330 29.65 7.61 6.56
N GLY A 331 29.36 8.84 7.01
CA GLY A 331 30.32 9.70 7.70
C GLY A 331 31.38 10.32 6.79
N PHE A 332 32.14 11.26 7.32
CA PHE A 332 33.12 12.03 6.58
C PHE A 332 34.52 11.87 7.19
N SER A 333 35.49 11.50 6.35
CA SER A 333 36.88 11.35 6.78
C SER A 333 37.59 12.68 7.01
N ASN A 334 37.04 13.78 6.50
CA ASN A 334 37.57 15.12 6.68
C ASN A 334 36.40 16.12 6.78
N MET A 335 36.09 16.54 8.01
CA MET A 335 35.00 17.49 8.28
C MET A 335 35.30 18.91 7.79
N ASP A 336 36.56 19.32 7.71
CA ASP A 336 36.95 20.66 7.25
C ASP A 336 36.62 20.88 5.77
N ARG A 337 36.62 19.81 4.97
CA ARG A 337 36.17 19.86 3.57
C ARG A 337 34.66 19.98 3.43
N VAL A 338 33.89 19.43 4.38
CA VAL A 338 32.42 19.43 4.37
C VAL A 338 31.88 20.79 4.82
N MET A 339 32.48 21.39 5.84
CA MET A 339 32.06 22.70 6.37
C MET A 339 32.27 23.87 5.39
N LYS A 340 33.12 23.71 4.37
CA LYS A 340 33.33 24.74 3.34
C LYS A 340 32.29 24.73 2.22
N SER A 341 31.44 23.70 2.15
CA SER A 341 30.53 23.44 1.03
C SER A 341 29.05 23.42 1.41
N VAL A 342 28.70 23.72 2.67
CA VAL A 342 27.31 23.77 3.18
C VAL A 342 26.93 25.21 3.48
#